data_AF-A0A926YR74-F1
#
_entry.id   AF-A0A926YR74-F1
#
_cell.length_a   1.000
_cell.length_b   1.000
_cell.length_c   1.000
_cell.angle_alpha   90.00
_cell.angle_beta   90.00
_cell.angle_gamma   90.00
#
_symmetry.space_group_name_H-M   'P 1'
#
loop_
_entity.id
_entity.type
_entity.pdbx_description
1 polymer ?
#
loop_
_entity_poly.entity_id
_entity_poly.type
_entity_poly.pdbx_seq_one_letter_code
_entity_poly.pdbx_strand_id
1 'polypeptide(L)'
;MIKRQSRLLLVLSVLVAGLIGCTQSVSPTSNNTVAQSTTSPTPTTAQTTPSQTAADADLTILFSKIWRVTDASSNPASNTIYVFLPNGTLLQTSCTETYGIYGWTVDKETPRVLQVSENGSPAYTAEIVELTNTSLRLNRRLLRTNESEEVTLTPVEEEFVCPDLPR
;
A
#
# COMPACT_ATOMS: atom_id res chain seq x y z
N MET A 1 1.78 42.46 21.24
CA MET A 1 1.42 43.50 20.25
C MET A 1 2.38 43.40 19.07
N ILE A 2 1.92 43.74 17.86
CA ILE A 2 2.52 43.51 16.51
C ILE A 2 2.19 42.09 16.00
N LYS A 3 1.13 41.77 15.24
CA LYS A 3 0.31 42.36 14.15
C LYS A 3 0.98 42.36 12.76
N ARG A 4 0.33 41.59 11.85
CA ARG A 4 0.22 41.76 10.37
C ARG A 4 1.43 41.25 9.53
N GLN A 5 1.30 40.59 8.37
CA GLN A 5 0.22 40.54 7.38
C GLN A 5 0.12 39.19 6.66
N SER A 6 -1.13 38.74 6.53
CA SER A 6 -1.62 37.80 5.52
C SER A 6 -1.69 38.50 4.16
N ARG A 7 -1.18 37.88 3.09
CA ARG A 7 -1.52 38.22 1.71
C ARG A 7 -2.18 37.02 1.05
N LEU A 8 -3.51 37.05 1.17
CA LEU A 8 -4.49 36.45 0.26
C LEU A 8 -4.40 37.15 -1.12
N LEU A 9 -5.00 36.52 -2.14
CA LEU A 9 -5.10 36.88 -3.58
C LEU A 9 -4.15 36.04 -4.45
N LEU A 10 -4.56 35.39 -5.55
CA LEU A 10 -5.66 35.71 -6.44
C LEU A 10 -6.08 34.45 -7.23
N VAL A 11 -7.40 34.33 -7.42
CA VAL A 11 -8.12 33.33 -8.20
C VAL A 11 -7.72 33.38 -9.67
N LEU A 12 -7.49 32.22 -10.31
CA LEU A 12 -7.61 32.11 -11.76
C LEU A 12 -8.32 30.81 -12.15
N SER A 13 -9.64 30.93 -12.30
CA SER A 13 -10.50 29.95 -12.96
C SER A 13 -10.19 29.95 -14.45
N VAL A 14 -9.83 28.80 -15.01
CA VAL A 14 -9.87 28.57 -16.46
C VAL A 14 -10.87 27.46 -16.75
N LEU A 15 -12.04 27.87 -17.20
CA LEU A 15 -12.99 27.04 -17.93
C LEU A 15 -12.36 26.65 -19.28
N VAL A 16 -12.30 25.36 -19.60
CA VAL A 16 -12.28 24.91 -21.00
C VAL A 16 -13.45 23.95 -21.20
N ALA A 17 -14.32 24.37 -22.10
CA ALA A 17 -15.50 23.67 -22.54
C ALA A 17 -15.16 22.62 -23.61
N GLY A 18 -15.84 21.48 -23.53
CA GLY A 18 -16.51 20.85 -24.67
C GLY A 18 -15.66 20.03 -25.64
N LEU A 19 -15.89 18.72 -25.63
CA LEU A 19 -16.11 17.97 -26.88
C LEU A 19 -17.23 16.94 -26.66
N ILE A 20 -18.34 17.20 -27.34
CA ILE A 20 -19.48 16.32 -27.55
C ILE A 20 -19.08 15.33 -28.64
N GLY A 21 -19.10 14.03 -28.34
CA GLY A 21 -18.95 12.95 -29.32
C GLY A 21 -20.19 12.07 -29.30
N CYS A 22 -21.09 12.30 -30.24
CA CYS A 22 -22.30 11.51 -30.46
C CYS A 22 -22.02 10.29 -31.36
N THR A 23 -22.52 9.12 -30.94
CA THR A 23 -23.19 8.09 -31.80
C THR A 23 -22.27 7.34 -32.80
N GLN A 24 -22.44 6.09 -33.25
CA GLN A 24 -23.50 5.06 -33.38
C GLN A 24 -22.71 3.70 -33.31
N SER A 25 -23.25 2.48 -33.18
CA SER A 25 -24.24 1.85 -34.03
C SER A 25 -24.52 0.42 -33.53
N VAL A 26 -25.63 -0.12 -34.02
CA VAL A 26 -26.44 -1.22 -33.50
C VAL A 26 -26.20 -2.54 -34.26
N SER A 27 -26.26 -3.66 -33.52
CA SER A 27 -26.65 -5.05 -33.91
C SER A 27 -25.72 -5.90 -34.81
N PRO A 28 -25.82 -7.26 -34.84
CA PRO A 28 -26.97 -8.09 -34.44
C PRO A 28 -26.69 -9.34 -33.57
N THR A 29 -27.81 -9.83 -33.02
CA THR A 29 -28.09 -11.17 -32.51
C THR A 29 -27.60 -12.29 -33.42
N SER A 30 -26.98 -13.32 -32.84
CA SER A 30 -26.94 -14.66 -33.41
C SER A 30 -27.24 -15.68 -32.31
N ASN A 31 -28.40 -16.31 -32.46
CA ASN A 31 -28.74 -17.54 -31.76
C ASN A 31 -27.74 -18.63 -32.14
N ASN A 32 -27.22 -19.36 -31.17
CA ASN A 32 -27.01 -20.79 -31.38
C ASN A 32 -27.21 -21.57 -30.09
N THR A 33 -28.15 -22.51 -30.19
CA THR A 33 -28.57 -23.49 -29.21
C THR A 33 -27.70 -24.75 -29.37
N VAL A 34 -27.53 -25.46 -28.25
CA VAL A 34 -27.10 -26.86 -28.10
C VAL A 34 -25.59 -27.13 -28.04
N ALA A 35 -25.09 -27.38 -26.82
CA ALA A 35 -24.62 -28.71 -26.40
C ALA A 35 -24.27 -28.69 -24.90
N GLN A 36 -25.17 -29.23 -24.08
CA GLN A 36 -24.89 -29.57 -22.68
C GLN A 36 -23.84 -30.69 -22.66
N SER A 37 -22.66 -30.37 -22.13
CA SER A 37 -21.71 -31.37 -21.64
C SER A 37 -21.85 -31.43 -20.11
N THR A 38 -22.41 -32.53 -19.64
CA THR A 38 -22.46 -32.88 -18.22
C THR A 38 -21.07 -33.33 -17.76
N THR A 39 -20.36 -32.45 -17.04
CA THR A 39 -19.24 -32.82 -16.18
C THR A 39 -19.52 -32.34 -14.77
N SER A 40 -19.63 -33.28 -13.84
CA SER A 40 -19.81 -33.05 -12.40
C SER A 40 -18.77 -32.07 -11.86
N PRO A 41 -19.17 -30.96 -11.21
CA PRO A 41 -18.27 -30.25 -10.34
C PRO A 41 -18.17 -31.05 -9.02
N THR A 42 -17.01 -31.67 -8.80
CA THR A 42 -16.56 -32.04 -7.45
C THR A 42 -16.63 -30.79 -6.57
N PRO A 43 -17.20 -30.86 -5.35
CA PRO A 43 -17.19 -29.71 -4.46
C PRO A 43 -15.74 -29.45 -4.02
N THR A 44 -15.08 -28.50 -4.68
CA THR A 44 -13.92 -27.83 -4.12
C THR A 44 -14.40 -27.11 -2.87
N THR A 45 -14.11 -27.69 -1.70
CA THR A 45 -14.09 -26.95 -0.45
C THR A 45 -13.15 -25.78 -0.63
N ALA A 46 -13.71 -24.61 -0.89
CA ALA A 46 -13.03 -23.33 -0.72
C ALA A 46 -12.64 -23.30 0.76
N GLN A 47 -11.36 -23.56 1.03
CA GLN A 47 -10.78 -23.34 2.34
C GLN A 47 -10.76 -21.83 2.51
N THR A 48 -11.80 -21.30 3.15
CA THR A 48 -11.86 -19.94 3.65
C THR A 48 -10.76 -19.84 4.70
N THR A 49 -9.55 -19.49 4.28
CA THR A 49 -8.54 -18.98 5.19
C THR A 49 -9.20 -17.80 5.90
N PRO A 50 -9.30 -17.82 7.24
CA PRO A 50 -9.88 -16.70 7.95
C PRO A 50 -9.01 -15.48 7.65
N SER A 51 -9.53 -14.53 6.87
CA SER A 51 -9.02 -13.16 6.88
C SER A 51 -9.19 -12.66 8.30
N GLN A 52 -8.12 -12.73 9.08
CA GLN A 52 -8.07 -12.16 10.40
C GLN A 52 -8.17 -10.65 10.22
N THR A 53 -9.39 -10.13 10.38
CA THR A 53 -9.66 -8.69 10.38
C THR A 53 -8.70 -8.01 11.33
N ALA A 54 -8.10 -6.91 10.88
CA ALA A 54 -7.01 -6.20 11.56
C ALA A 54 -7.33 -5.72 12.99
N ALA A 55 -8.51 -5.94 13.56
CA ALA A 55 -8.79 -5.55 14.94
C ALA A 55 -7.91 -6.29 15.98
N ASP A 56 -7.52 -7.55 15.73
CA ASP A 56 -6.90 -8.42 16.76
C ASP A 56 -5.62 -9.17 16.32
N ALA A 57 -5.01 -8.78 15.19
CA ALA A 57 -3.74 -9.34 14.76
C ALA A 57 -2.59 -8.99 15.72
N ASP A 58 -1.83 -10.01 16.15
CA ASP A 58 -0.64 -9.86 16.98
C ASP A 58 0.47 -9.11 16.22
N LEU A 59 0.94 -7.98 16.79
CA LEU A 59 2.00 -7.19 16.17
C LEU A 59 3.36 -7.91 16.17
N THR A 60 3.54 -8.98 16.94
CA THR A 60 4.77 -9.78 16.88
C THR A 60 5.03 -10.34 15.48
N ILE A 61 3.98 -10.51 14.67
CA ILE A 61 4.07 -10.94 13.26
C ILE A 61 4.96 -9.97 12.46
N LEU A 62 4.90 -8.66 12.72
CA LEU A 62 5.74 -7.66 12.05
C LEU A 62 7.23 -7.99 12.17
N PHE A 63 7.66 -8.52 13.32
CA PHE A 63 9.07 -8.74 13.64
C PHE A 63 9.56 -10.13 13.24
N SER A 64 8.65 -11.02 12.84
CA SER A 64 8.96 -12.41 12.49
C SER A 64 9.31 -12.62 11.01
N LYS A 65 9.21 -11.56 10.20
CA LYS A 65 9.30 -11.61 8.75
C LYS A 65 10.13 -10.46 8.19
N ILE A 66 10.69 -10.68 7.01
CA ILE A 66 11.18 -9.62 6.12
C ILE A 66 10.02 -9.33 5.15
N TRP A 67 9.57 -8.08 5.09
CA TRP A 67 8.41 -7.69 4.28
C TRP A 67 8.88 -7.00 3.01
N ARG A 68 8.30 -7.34 1.86
CA ARG A 68 8.61 -6.69 0.58
C ARG A 68 7.33 -6.14 -0.03
N VAL A 69 7.38 -4.89 -0.50
CA VAL A 69 6.29 -4.26 -1.25
C VAL A 69 6.07 -5.02 -2.55
N THR A 70 4.83 -5.48 -2.74
CA THR A 70 4.36 -6.17 -3.95
C THR A 70 3.30 -5.39 -4.70
N ASP A 71 2.64 -4.43 -4.04
CA ASP A 71 1.69 -3.53 -4.65
C ASP A 71 1.68 -2.17 -3.92
N ALA A 72 1.58 -1.08 -4.68
CA ALA A 72 1.58 0.27 -4.15
C ALA A 72 0.90 1.25 -5.11
N SER A 73 0.20 2.23 -4.54
CA SER A 73 -0.50 3.28 -5.29
C SER A 73 0.43 4.30 -5.99
N SER A 74 1.69 4.39 -5.56
CA SER A 74 2.72 5.28 -6.11
C SER A 74 3.88 4.48 -6.73
N ASN A 75 4.43 4.96 -7.85
CA ASN A 75 5.52 4.32 -8.59
C ASN A 75 6.75 5.25 -8.55
N PRO A 76 7.99 4.79 -8.29
CA PRO A 76 8.40 3.40 -8.02
C PRO A 76 8.47 3.10 -6.51
N ALA A 77 7.47 2.40 -5.98
CA ALA A 77 7.56 1.75 -4.67
C ALA A 77 7.75 0.21 -4.78
N SER A 78 7.93 -0.30 -6.01
CA SER A 78 8.11 -1.72 -6.29
C SER A 78 9.41 -2.26 -5.67
N ASN A 79 9.33 -3.32 -4.86
CA ASN A 79 10.46 -4.01 -4.23
C ASN A 79 11.14 -3.31 -3.04
N THR A 80 10.50 -2.32 -2.41
CA THR A 80 10.99 -1.83 -1.11
C THR A 80 10.86 -2.95 -0.07
N ILE A 81 11.90 -3.15 0.73
CA ILE A 81 11.98 -4.14 1.80
C ILE A 81 11.92 -3.43 3.14
N TYR A 82 11.17 -4.00 4.08
CA TYR A 82 10.97 -3.53 5.44
C TYR A 82 11.34 -4.64 6.42
N VAL A 83 12.16 -4.31 7.42
CA VAL A 83 12.47 -5.18 8.56
C VAL A 83 12.20 -4.41 9.85
N PHE A 84 11.13 -4.80 10.54
CA PHE A 84 10.76 -4.24 11.83
C PHE A 84 11.46 -5.00 12.94
N LEU A 85 12.22 -4.30 13.78
CA LEU A 85 12.82 -4.87 14.98
C LEU A 85 12.00 -4.46 16.21
N PRO A 86 11.84 -5.36 17.21
CA PRO A 86 11.01 -5.11 18.39
C PRO A 86 11.54 -3.98 19.29
N ASN A 87 12.78 -3.55 19.09
CA ASN A 87 13.38 -2.43 19.81
C ASN A 87 13.00 -1.05 19.21
N GLY A 88 12.11 -0.99 18.22
CA GLY A 88 11.72 0.25 17.55
C GLY A 88 12.67 0.67 16.42
N THR A 89 13.53 -0.22 15.93
CA THR A 89 14.34 0.03 14.72
C THR A 89 13.63 -0.51 13.49
N LEU A 90 13.60 0.27 12.40
CA LEU A 90 13.10 -0.13 11.10
C LEU A 90 14.22 0.00 10.08
N LEU A 91 14.58 -1.11 9.44
CA LEU A 91 15.39 -1.08 8.22
C LEU A 91 14.45 -0.99 7.02
N GLN A 92 14.65 0.00 6.16
CA GLN A 92 13.99 0.10 4.87
C GLN A 92 15.04 0.17 3.77
N THR A 93 14.86 -0.54 2.66
CA THR A 93 15.77 -0.49 1.51
C THR A 93 15.01 -0.80 0.23
N SER A 94 15.56 -0.47 -0.94
CA SER A 94 15.05 -0.89 -2.23
C SER A 94 16.22 -1.23 -3.14
N CYS A 95 15.95 -1.79 -4.32
CA CYS A 95 17.03 -2.13 -5.25
C CYS A 95 17.70 -0.91 -5.91
N THR A 96 17.05 0.24 -5.87
CA THR A 96 17.52 1.47 -6.52
C THR A 96 17.94 2.56 -5.54
N GLU A 97 17.56 2.43 -4.27
CA GLU A 97 17.88 3.41 -3.22
C GLU A 97 18.75 2.78 -2.14
N THR A 98 19.59 3.60 -1.50
CA THR A 98 20.36 3.17 -0.34
C THR A 98 19.42 2.77 0.79
N TYR A 99 19.88 1.88 1.68
CA TYR A 99 19.13 1.57 2.89
C TYR A 99 18.99 2.80 3.79
N GLY A 100 17.87 2.86 4.52
CA GLY A 100 17.63 3.79 5.61
C GLY A 100 17.34 3.02 6.90
N ILE A 101 17.83 3.55 8.01
CA ILE A 101 17.56 3.05 9.36
C ILE A 101 16.73 4.10 10.08
N TYR A 102 15.51 3.73 10.43
CA TYR A 102 14.49 4.60 10.99
C TYR A 102 14.13 4.15 12.41
N GLY A 103 13.63 5.09 13.20
CA GLY A 103 12.94 4.76 14.45
C GLY A 103 11.46 4.53 14.16
N TRP A 104 10.83 3.58 14.83
CA TRP A 104 9.39 3.40 14.77
C TRP A 104 8.81 3.08 16.16
N THR A 105 7.57 3.50 16.39
CA THR A 105 6.80 3.18 17.58
C THR A 105 5.35 2.88 17.22
N VAL A 106 4.61 2.38 18.20
CA VAL A 106 3.16 2.20 18.11
C VAL A 106 2.48 3.37 18.80
N ASP A 107 1.44 3.93 18.18
CA ASP A 107 0.54 4.88 18.82
C ASP A 107 -0.21 4.21 19.98
N LYS A 108 -0.12 4.80 21.18
CA LYS A 108 -0.67 4.19 22.40
C LYS A 108 -2.20 4.22 22.45
N GLU A 109 -2.82 5.18 21.77
CA GLU A 109 -4.27 5.33 21.71
C GLU A 109 -4.85 4.49 20.56
N THR A 110 -4.06 4.32 19.49
CA THR A 110 -4.42 3.50 18.33
C THR A 110 -3.30 2.52 17.97
N PRO A 111 -3.21 1.35 18.62
CA PRO A 111 -2.09 0.41 18.45
C PRO A 111 -1.85 -0.13 17.03
N ARG A 112 -2.74 0.16 16.08
CA ARG A 112 -2.58 -0.13 14.65
C ARG A 112 -1.86 0.95 13.87
N VAL A 113 -1.61 2.10 14.48
CA VAL A 113 -0.91 3.21 13.84
C VAL A 113 0.55 3.16 14.27
N LEU A 114 1.41 2.89 13.30
CA LEU A 114 2.85 3.00 13.44
C LEU A 114 3.27 4.44 13.23
N GLN A 115 4.16 4.94 14.08
CA GLN A 115 4.76 6.26 13.99
C GLN A 115 6.22 6.07 13.58
N VAL A 116 6.59 6.48 12.37
CA VAL A 116 7.96 6.33 11.86
C VAL A 116 8.68 7.66 11.89
N SER A 117 9.95 7.62 12.30
CA SER A 117 10.84 8.76 12.46
C SER A 117 12.13 8.58 11.68
N GLU A 118 12.57 9.66 11.05
CA GLU A 118 13.83 9.78 10.35
C GLU A 118 14.70 10.80 11.09
N ASN A 119 15.89 10.40 11.53
CA ASN A 119 16.79 11.26 12.31
C ASN A 119 16.09 11.92 13.52
N GLY A 120 15.22 11.16 14.21
CA GLY A 120 14.46 11.63 15.38
C GLY A 120 13.28 12.55 15.05
N SER A 121 13.05 12.88 13.78
CA SER A 121 11.91 13.69 13.35
C SER A 121 10.79 12.81 12.78
N PRO A 122 9.50 13.08 13.06
CA PRO A 122 8.39 12.35 12.46
C PRO A 122 8.45 12.41 10.92
N ALA A 123 8.43 11.24 10.27
CA ALA A 123 8.53 11.12 8.82
C ALA A 123 7.18 10.75 8.20
N TYR A 124 6.55 9.68 8.70
CA TYR A 124 5.24 9.24 8.27
C TYR A 124 4.53 8.44 9.37
N THR A 125 3.20 8.35 9.26
CA THR A 125 2.40 7.39 10.04
C THR A 125 1.98 6.24 9.12
N ALA A 126 1.76 5.05 9.65
CA ALA A 126 1.24 3.92 8.87
C ALA A 126 0.16 3.18 9.66
N GLU A 127 -1.08 3.25 9.20
CA GLU A 127 -2.16 2.45 9.76
C GLU A 127 -2.10 1.04 9.17
N ILE A 128 -2.09 0.03 10.05
CA ILE A 128 -2.16 -1.38 9.68
C ILE A 128 -3.61 -1.71 9.33
N VAL A 129 -3.88 -1.79 8.02
CA VAL A 129 -5.18 -2.17 7.46
C VAL A 129 -5.34 -3.70 7.47
N GLU A 130 -4.24 -4.43 7.34
CA GLU A 130 -4.20 -5.89 7.40
C GLU A 130 -2.84 -6.35 7.93
N LEU A 131 -2.84 -7.35 8.82
CA LEU A 131 -1.64 -8.05 9.26
C LEU A 131 -1.96 -9.53 9.46
N THR A 132 -1.37 -10.36 8.59
CA THR A 132 -1.43 -11.82 8.65
C THR A 132 -0.03 -12.39 8.44
N ASN A 133 0.13 -13.71 8.48
CA ASN A 133 1.42 -14.34 8.18
C ASN A 133 1.88 -14.16 6.73
N THR A 134 0.97 -13.77 5.82
CA THR A 134 1.23 -13.71 4.37
C THR A 134 1.00 -12.33 3.76
N SER A 135 0.46 -11.38 4.52
CA SER A 135 0.04 -10.07 4.03
C SER A 135 0.18 -9.02 5.12
N LEU A 136 0.80 -7.89 4.76
CA LEU A 136 0.83 -6.67 5.53
C LEU A 136 0.33 -5.54 4.63
N ARG A 137 -0.82 -4.96 4.94
CA ARG A 137 -1.34 -3.78 4.22
C ARG A 137 -1.29 -2.57 5.11
N LEU A 138 -0.66 -1.52 4.58
CA LEU A 138 -0.45 -0.26 5.27
C LEU A 138 -1.13 0.87 4.50
N ASN A 139 -1.83 1.73 5.22
CA ASN A 139 -2.18 3.06 4.74
C ASN A 139 -1.19 4.06 5.36
N ARG A 140 -0.23 4.53 4.56
CA ARG A 140 0.84 5.44 5.01
C ARG A 140 0.44 6.88 4.74
N ARG A 141 0.69 7.75 5.71
CA ARG A 141 0.56 9.21 5.56
C ARG A 141 1.93 9.85 5.70
N LEU A 142 2.43 10.40 4.60
CA LEU A 142 3.71 11.09 4.54
C LEU A 142 3.55 12.49 5.16
N LEU A 143 4.24 12.78 6.26
CA LEU A 143 4.01 14.03 7.00
C LEU A 143 4.59 15.26 6.29
N ARG A 144 5.63 15.07 5.46
CA ARG A 144 6.29 16.17 4.73
C ARG A 144 5.45 16.67 3.55
N THR A 145 4.77 15.78 2.84
CA THR A 145 3.93 16.11 1.66
C THR A 145 2.44 16.12 1.99
N ASN A 146 2.04 15.56 3.13
CA ASN A 146 0.64 15.31 3.51
C ASN A 146 -0.10 14.40 2.51
N GLU A 147 0.63 13.57 1.77
CA GLU A 147 0.08 12.56 0.89
C GLU A 147 -0.23 11.29 1.66
N SER A 148 -1.21 10.52 1.17
CA SER A 148 -1.53 9.19 1.68
C SER A 148 -1.34 8.17 0.58
N GLU A 149 -0.76 7.03 0.92
CA GLU A 149 -0.50 5.93 0.00
C GLU A 149 -0.84 4.59 0.64
N GLU A 150 -1.56 3.76 -0.11
CA GLU A 150 -1.74 2.36 0.26
C GLU A 150 -0.57 1.54 -0.29
N VAL A 151 -0.04 0.67 0.56
CA VAL A 151 1.09 -0.21 0.26
C VAL A 151 0.78 -1.61 0.79
N THR A 152 0.91 -2.61 -0.08
CA THR A 152 0.79 -4.03 0.25
C THR A 152 2.18 -4.65 0.25
N LEU A 153 2.48 -5.38 1.32
CA LEU A 153 3.70 -6.12 1.51
C LEU A 153 3.42 -7.60 1.73
N THR A 154 4.28 -8.45 1.19
CA THR A 154 4.28 -9.90 1.45
C THR A 154 5.60 -10.29 2.12
N PRO A 155 5.63 -11.36 2.92
CA PRO A 155 6.88 -11.88 3.42
C PRO A 155 7.78 -12.35 2.27
N VAL A 156 9.09 -12.18 2.45
CA VAL A 156 10.12 -12.79 1.59
C VAL A 156 10.34 -14.22 2.07
N GLU A 157 9.91 -15.21 1.27
CA GLU A 157 9.98 -16.64 1.60
C GLU A 157 11.13 -17.37 0.86
N GLU A 158 11.72 -16.72 -0.15
CA GLU A 158 12.83 -17.25 -0.96
C GLU A 158 13.98 -16.24 -1.01
N GLU A 159 15.17 -16.69 -1.45
CA GLU A 159 16.29 -15.80 -1.69
C GLU A 159 15.91 -14.70 -2.68
N PHE A 160 16.21 -13.46 -2.32
CA PHE A 160 15.98 -12.30 -3.16
C PHE A 160 17.26 -11.48 -3.27
N VAL A 161 17.70 -11.27 -4.51
CA VAL A 161 18.84 -10.43 -4.84
C VAL A 161 18.36 -9.33 -5.76
N CYS A 162 18.71 -8.09 -5.43
CA CYS A 162 18.42 -6.96 -6.30
C CYS A 162 19.17 -7.12 -7.62
N PRO A 163 18.51 -6.84 -8.76
CA PRO A 163 19.18 -6.88 -10.05
C PRO A 163 20.33 -5.87 -10.07
N ASP A 164 21.39 -6.21 -10.78
CA ASP A 164 22.50 -5.28 -11.00
C ASP A 164 21.97 -4.00 -11.66
N LEU A 165 22.28 -2.86 -11.05
CA LEU A 165 21.95 -1.57 -11.63
C LEU A 165 22.80 -1.36 -12.90
N PRO A 166 22.20 -0.79 -13.96
CA PRO A 166 22.96 -0.38 -15.14
C PRO A 166 24.10 0.55 -14.71
N ARG A 167 25.29 0.32 -15.27
CA ARG A 167 26.46 1.20 -15.09
C ARG A 167 26.37 2.43 -15.97
#